data_AF-A0A2H0WRW3-F1
#
_entry.id   AF-A0A2H0WRW3-F1
#
_cell.length_a   1.000
_cell.length_b   1.000
_cell.length_c   1.000
_cell.angle_alpha   90.00
_cell.angle_beta   90.00
_cell.angle_gamma   90.00
#
_symmetry.space_group_name_H-M   'P 1'
#
loop_
_entity.id
_entity.type
_entity.pdbx_description
1 polymer ?
#
loop_
_entity_poly.entity_id
_entity_poly.type
_entity_poly.pdbx_seq_one_letter_code
_entity_poly.pdbx_strand_id
1 'polypeptide(L)'
;IYGQLEKILGVKIESAPDEWDRGYNVDYFIKVHEKYIGLQIKPAGYEYITQIINEREQQKKTHEKFTAKYGGRVFYIISITEGKNKIIHNPEVIDEIKNEINRLNK
;
A
#
# COMPACT_ATOMS: atom_id res chain seq x y z
N ILE A 1 6.77 -7.41 -6.77
CA ILE A 1 6.09 -7.11 -5.50
C ILE A 1 4.58 -7.18 -5.67
N TYR A 2 3.91 -6.27 -6.39
CA TYR A 2 2.44 -6.31 -6.54
C TYR A 2 1.93 -7.66 -7.08
N GLY A 3 2.57 -8.26 -8.10
CA GLY A 3 2.16 -9.58 -8.60
C GLY A 3 2.37 -10.75 -7.61
N GLN A 4 3.24 -10.59 -6.60
CA GLN A 4 3.33 -11.55 -5.49
C GLN A 4 2.15 -11.33 -4.52
N LEU A 5 1.86 -10.08 -4.15
CA LEU A 5 0.70 -9.74 -3.32
C LEU A 5 -0.61 -10.20 -3.96
N GLU A 6 -0.79 -10.01 -5.26
CA GLU A 6 -1.98 -10.43 -6.00
C GLU A 6 -2.23 -11.93 -5.84
N LYS A 7 -1.18 -12.75 -5.98
CA LYS A 7 -1.24 -14.21 -5.79
C LYS A 7 -1.54 -14.61 -4.35
N ILE A 8 -0.97 -13.92 -3.36
CA ILE A 8 -1.11 -14.26 -1.94
C ILE A 8 -2.49 -13.84 -1.39
N LEU A 9 -2.99 -12.69 -1.84
CA LEU A 9 -4.27 -12.13 -1.41
C LEU A 9 -5.45 -12.71 -2.21
N GLY A 10 -5.20 -13.19 -3.43
CA GLY A 10 -6.26 -13.68 -4.33
C GLY A 10 -7.19 -12.58 -4.84
N VAL A 11 -6.72 -11.33 -4.83
CA VAL A 11 -7.48 -10.14 -5.27
C VAL A 11 -6.68 -9.39 -6.31
N LYS A 12 -7.36 -8.76 -7.27
CA LYS A 12 -6.72 -7.95 -8.31
C LYS A 12 -6.09 -6.69 -7.71
N ILE A 13 -4.86 -6.39 -8.10
CA ILE A 13 -4.16 -5.16 -7.72
C ILE A 13 -3.96 -4.30 -8.98
N GLU A 14 -4.38 -3.04 -8.91
CA GLU A 14 -4.33 -2.12 -10.04
C GLU A 14 -3.41 -0.94 -9.74
N SER A 15 -2.72 -0.43 -10.75
CA SER A 15 -1.93 0.79 -10.61
C SER A 15 -2.83 1.98 -10.35
N ALA A 16 -2.46 2.81 -9.38
CA ALA A 16 -3.23 3.99 -9.05
C ALA A 16 -3.11 5.05 -10.16
N PRO A 17 -4.16 5.86 -10.37
CA PRO A 17 -4.07 7.01 -11.27
C PRO A 17 -3.10 8.07 -10.71
N ASP A 18 -2.52 8.89 -11.59
CA ASP A 18 -1.58 9.99 -11.22
C ASP A 18 -2.10 10.88 -10.08
N GLU A 19 -3.41 11.14 -10.04
CA GLU A 19 -4.02 11.95 -8.99
C GLU A 19 -3.89 11.32 -7.60
N TRP A 20 -3.87 9.99 -7.52
CA TRP A 20 -3.76 9.27 -6.25
C TRP A 20 -2.32 9.13 -5.80
N ASP A 21 -1.40 8.93 -6.74
CA ASP A 21 0.03 8.97 -6.47
C ASP A 21 0.42 10.34 -5.86
N ARG A 22 0.09 11.43 -6.55
CA ARG A 22 0.45 12.79 -6.11
C ARG A 22 -0.37 13.29 -4.93
N GLY A 23 -1.64 12.91 -4.86
CA GLY A 23 -2.58 13.41 -3.85
C GLY A 23 -2.59 12.61 -2.56
N TYR A 24 -2.36 11.29 -2.66
CA TYR A 24 -2.50 10.34 -1.55
C TYR A 24 -1.27 9.49 -1.27
N ASN A 25 -0.20 9.59 -2.08
CA ASN A 25 0.97 8.71 -1.98
C ASN A 25 0.57 7.23 -2.11
N VAL A 26 -0.28 6.94 -3.10
CA VAL A 26 -0.79 5.60 -3.37
C VAL A 26 -0.26 5.15 -4.73
N ASP A 27 0.60 4.13 -4.75
CA ASP A 27 1.18 3.56 -5.97
C ASP A 27 0.20 2.58 -6.65
N TYR A 28 -0.48 1.77 -5.84
CA TYR A 28 -1.42 0.73 -6.30
C TYR A 28 -2.65 0.73 -5.42
N PHE A 29 -3.74 0.11 -5.89
CA PHE A 29 -4.93 -0.07 -5.09
C PHE A 29 -5.59 -1.43 -5.30
N ILE A 30 -6.42 -1.78 -4.33
CA ILE A 30 -7.32 -2.94 -4.38
C ILE A 30 -8.74 -2.39 -4.31
N LYS A 31 -9.58 -2.78 -5.27
CA LYS A 31 -11.00 -2.43 -5.28
C LYS A 31 -11.79 -3.49 -4.51
N VAL A 32 -12.55 -3.05 -3.51
CA VAL A 32 -13.45 -3.91 -2.72
C VAL A 32 -14.85 -3.30 -2.79
N HIS A 33 -15.71 -3.84 -3.65
CA HIS A 33 -17.01 -3.26 -4.00
C HIS A 33 -16.88 -1.80 -4.48
N GLU A 34 -17.48 -0.84 -3.79
CA GLU A 34 -17.42 0.60 -4.08
C GLU A 34 -16.31 1.32 -3.30
N LYS A 35 -15.51 0.58 -2.52
CA LYS A 35 -14.43 1.10 -1.69
C LYS A 35 -13.06 0.71 -2.25
N TYR A 36 -12.04 1.43 -1.80
CA TYR A 36 -10.67 1.26 -2.29
C TYR A 36 -9.69 1.18 -1.14
N ILE A 37 -8.77 0.23 -1.22
CA ILE A 37 -7.61 0.09 -0.33
C ILE A 37 -6.39 0.58 -1.10
N GLY A 38 -5.64 1.51 -0.54
CA GLY A 38 -4.40 2.02 -1.15
C GLY A 38 -3.18 1.21 -0.71
N LEU A 39 -2.19 1.09 -1.59
CA LEU A 39 -0.93 0.42 -1.34
C LEU A 39 0.21 1.37 -1.74
N GLN A 40 1.11 1.63 -0.79
CA GLN A 40 2.32 2.41 -1.02
C GLN A 40 3.54 1.51 -0.91
N ILE A 41 4.33 1.37 -1.98
CA ILE A 41 5.49 0.47 -2.00
C ILE A 41 6.76 1.26 -1.74
N LYS A 42 7.49 0.92 -0.69
CA LYS A 42 8.79 1.52 -0.39
C LYS A 42 9.90 0.47 -0.39
N PRO A 43 11.06 0.75 -1.02
CA PRO A 43 12.24 -0.09 -0.84
C PRO A 43 12.75 0.02 0.59
N ALA A 44 13.19 -1.09 1.18
CA ALA A 44 13.94 -1.06 2.42
C ALA A 44 15.42 -0.84 2.13
N GLY A 45 16.03 0.04 2.92
CA GLY A 45 17.43 0.42 2.82
C GLY A 45 17.70 1.70 3.58
N TYR A 46 18.92 1.85 4.10
CA TYR A 46 19.33 3.03 4.87
C TYR A 46 19.15 4.34 4.09
N GLU A 47 19.38 4.28 2.77
CA GLU A 47 19.26 5.41 1.83
C GLU A 47 17.85 6.02 1.81
N TYR A 48 16.82 5.25 2.14
CA TYR A 48 15.42 5.69 2.11
C TYR A 48 14.90 6.13 3.49
N ILE A 49 15.63 5.88 4.58
CA ILE A 49 15.17 6.15 5.95
C ILE A 49 14.86 7.64 6.14
N THR A 50 15.77 8.53 5.72
CA THR A 50 15.59 9.98 5.84
C THR A 50 14.34 10.46 5.09
N GLN A 51 14.13 9.96 3.86
CA GLN A 51 12.94 10.29 3.08
C GLN A 51 11.66 9.79 3.77
N ILE A 52 11.66 8.55 4.25
CA ILE A 52 10.53 7.96 4.97
C ILE A 52 10.17 8.79 6.21
N ILE A 53 11.17 9.22 6.98
CA ILE A 53 10.96 10.04 8.19
C ILE A 53 10.38 11.40 7.81
N ASN A 54 10.97 12.09 6.82
CA ASN A 54 10.56 13.43 6.41
C ASN A 54 9.13 13.46 5.85
N GLU A 55 8.74 12.43 5.10
CA GLU A 55 7.42 12.37 4.47
C GLU A 55 6.33 11.84 5.40
N ARG A 56 6.69 11.25 6.54
CA ARG A 56 5.77 10.46 7.39
C ARG A 56 4.53 11.25 7.82
N GLU A 57 4.70 12.48 8.27
CA GLU A 57 3.59 13.30 8.75
C GLU A 57 2.65 13.72 7.61
N GLN A 58 3.22 14.07 6.46
CA GLN A 58 2.44 14.43 5.28
C GLN A 58 1.69 13.21 4.75
N GLN A 59 2.37 12.07 4.63
CA GLN A 59 1.77 10.82 4.16
C GLN A 59 0.62 10.39 5.05
N LYS A 60 0.78 10.46 6.38
CA LYS A 60 -0.30 10.19 7.34
C LYS A 60 -1.54 11.06 7.04
N LYS A 61 -1.38 12.37 6.89
CA LYS A 61 -2.49 13.29 6.56
C LYS A 61 -3.15 12.94 5.23
N THR A 62 -2.36 12.57 4.22
CA THR A 62 -2.90 12.20 2.92
C THR A 62 -3.62 10.84 2.95
N HIS A 63 -3.12 9.88 3.72
CA HIS A 63 -3.76 8.57 3.91
C HIS A 63 -5.09 8.71 4.64
N GLU A 64 -5.16 9.58 5.66
CA GLU A 64 -6.42 9.90 6.34
C GLU A 64 -7.46 10.48 5.35
N LYS A 65 -7.04 11.37 4.45
CA LYS A 65 -7.92 11.89 3.39
C LYS A 65 -8.37 10.81 2.41
N PHE A 66 -7.46 9.91 2.02
CA PHE A 66 -7.79 8.77 1.18
C PHE A 66 -8.87 7.89 1.83
N THR A 67 -8.68 7.53 3.11
CA THR A 67 -9.63 6.73 3.86
C THR A 67 -10.97 7.44 4.04
N ALA A 68 -10.98 8.74 4.31
CA ALA A 68 -12.21 9.52 4.40
C ALA A 68 -12.98 9.56 3.06
N LYS A 69 -12.27 9.58 1.92
CA LYS A 69 -12.87 9.67 0.59
C LYS A 69 -13.30 8.33 0.01
N TYR A 70 -12.50 7.28 0.19
CA TYR A 70 -12.65 5.98 -0.49
C TYR A 70 -12.95 4.82 0.48
N GLY A 71 -13.00 5.08 1.78
CA GLY A 71 -13.42 4.15 2.83
C GLY A 71 -12.36 3.15 3.31
N GLY A 72 -11.38 2.79 2.47
CA GLY A 72 -10.30 1.88 2.83
C GLY A 72 -9.02 2.59 3.27
N ARG A 73 -8.19 1.86 4.01
CA ARG A 73 -6.89 2.33 4.50
C ARG A 73 -5.82 2.24 3.41
N VAL A 74 -4.72 2.97 3.64
CA VAL A 74 -3.50 2.87 2.82
C VAL A 74 -2.45 2.10 3.61
N PHE A 75 -1.82 1.10 2.98
CA PHE A 75 -0.83 0.24 3.61
C PHE A 75 0.55 0.45 3.01
N TYR A 76 1.58 0.46 3.87
CA TYR A 76 2.97 0.51 3.45
C TYR A 76 3.49 -0.91 3.21
N ILE A 77 3.99 -1.16 2.01
CA ILE A 77 4.60 -2.43 1.63
C ILE A 77 6.10 -2.19 1.52
N ILE A 78 6.85 -2.76 2.45
CA ILE A 78 8.30 -2.64 2.45
C ILE A 78 8.85 -3.77 1.59
N SER A 79 9.64 -3.44 0.57
CA SER A 79 10.28 -4.44 -0.28
C SER A 79 11.79 -4.40 -0.15
N ILE A 80 12.43 -5.55 0.01
CA ILE A 80 13.90 -5.69 -0.07
C ILE A 80 14.28 -6.41 -1.35
N THR A 81 15.42 -6.01 -1.93
CA THR A 81 16.05 -6.73 -3.03
C THR A 81 17.05 -7.71 -2.45
N GLU A 82 16.73 -9.00 -2.46
CA GLU A 82 17.63 -10.08 -2.04
C GLU A 82 18.20 -10.75 -3.28
N GLY A 83 19.47 -10.45 -3.59
CA GLY A 83 20.14 -10.90 -4.81
C GLY A 83 19.46 -10.34 -6.07
N LYS A 84 18.79 -11.22 -6.84
CA LYS A 84 18.04 -10.85 -8.06
C LYS A 84 16.54 -10.70 -7.83
N ASN A 85 16.04 -11.06 -6.65
CA ASN A 85 14.60 -11.13 -6.38
C ASN A 85 14.17 -9.98 -5.46
N LYS A 86 13.03 -9.36 -5.77
CA LYS A 86 12.35 -8.44 -4.83
C LYS A 86 11.36 -9.24 -3.98
N ILE A 87 11.51 -9.15 -2.66
CA ILE A 87 10.65 -9.82 -1.68
C ILE A 87 10.01 -8.79 -0.75
N ILE A 88 8.84 -9.15 -0.20
CA ILE A 88 8.13 -8.32 0.78
C ILE A 88 8.79 -8.54 2.15
N HIS A 89 9.25 -7.46 2.77
CA HIS A 89 9.97 -7.49 4.03
C HIS A 89 9.04 -7.47 5.25
N ASN A 90 7.86 -6.87 5.14
CA ASN A 90 6.85 -6.82 6.20
C ASN A 90 5.68 -7.77 5.90
N PRO A 91 5.84 -9.10 6.05
CA PRO A 91 4.78 -10.06 5.73
C PRO A 91 3.49 -9.82 6.52
N GLU A 92 3.57 -9.21 7.72
CA GLU A 92 2.42 -8.82 8.54
C GLU A 92 1.40 -7.94 7.79
N VAL A 93 1.86 -7.12 6.84
CA VAL A 93 0.98 -6.23 6.06
C VAL A 93 -0.03 -7.02 5.22
N ILE A 94 0.30 -8.26 4.86
CA ILE A 94 -0.57 -9.12 4.06
C ILE A 94 -1.81 -9.47 4.88
N ASP A 95 -1.64 -9.84 6.15
CA ASP A 95 -2.75 -10.13 7.06
C ASP A 95 -3.55 -8.87 7.38
N GLU A 96 -2.90 -7.71 7.53
CA GLU A 96 -3.60 -6.44 7.69
C GLU A 96 -4.48 -6.08 6.48
N ILE A 97 -3.96 -6.25 5.26
CA ILE A 97 -4.72 -6.02 4.02
C ILE A 97 -5.89 -7.00 3.92
N LYS A 98 -5.70 -8.29 4.26
CA LYS A 98 -6.79 -9.28 4.29
C LYS A 98 -7.88 -8.88 5.28
N ASN A 99 -7.50 -8.45 6.48
CA ASN A 99 -8.43 -7.98 7.49
C ASN A 99 -9.21 -6.74 7.02
N GLU A 100 -8.54 -5.83 6.31
CA GLU A 100 -9.20 -4.67 5.72
C GLU A 100 -10.18 -5.06 4.62
N ILE A 101 -9.81 -5.96 3.71
CA ILE A 101 -10.73 -6.50 2.70
C ILE A 101 -11.97 -7.10 3.37
N ASN A 102 -11.78 -7.89 4.44
CA ASN A 102 -12.87 -8.47 5.22
C ASN A 102 -13.74 -7.42 5.92
N ARG A 103 -13.14 -6.34 6.44
CA ARG A 103 -13.88 -5.21 7.02
C ARG A 103 -14.73 -4.49 5.97
N LEU A 104 -14.20 -4.32 4.76
CA LEU A 104 -14.87 -3.60 3.68
C LEU A 104 -15.94 -4.44 2.96
N ASN A 105 -15.85 -5.77 3.04
CA ASN A 105 -16.84 -6.73 2.53
C ASN A 105 -18.07 -6.92 3.44
N LYS A 106 -18.02 -6.40 4.68
CA LYS A 106 -19.18 -6.35 5.59
C LYS A 106 -19.98 -5.07 5.37
#